data_AF-A0A178TMI7-F1
#
_entry.id   AF-A0A178TMI7-F1
#
_cell.length_a   1.000
_cell.length_b   1.000
_cell.length_c   1.000
_cell.angle_alpha   90.00
_cell.angle_beta   90.00
_cell.angle_gamma   90.00
#
_symmetry.space_group_name_H-M   'P 1'
#
loop_
_entity.id
_entity.type
_entity.pdbx_description
1 polymer ?
#
loop_
_entity_poly.entity_id
_entity_poly.type
_entity_poly.pdbx_seq_one_letter_code
_entity_poly.pdbx_strand_id
1 'polypeptide(L)'
;MGKILVDTNVLMNNPDVLDNGNYVISGFVIRELEKLKQSENNERSYKARLAVRKIEENADKLEFVLEEPKNEFSDYDNDYIDNRILTLCKQQGFSLMTGDLLLKMKARAVGSKLLMLKKMKMIIKDMLKSI
;
A
#
# COMPACT_ATOMS: atom_id res chain seq x y z
N MET A 1 6.93 -11.46 -12.26
CA MET A 1 6.69 -11.24 -10.82
C MET A 1 5.35 -10.52 -10.68
N GLY A 2 4.48 -10.91 -9.74
CA GLY A 2 3.16 -10.29 -9.58
C GLY A 2 3.24 -8.82 -9.11
N LYS A 3 2.18 -8.06 -9.37
CA LYS A 3 2.04 -6.65 -8.95
C LYS A 3 1.61 -6.57 -7.47
N ILE A 4 2.14 -5.60 -6.74
CA ILE A 4 1.90 -5.43 -5.30
C ILE A 4 1.30 -4.05 -5.03
N LEU A 5 0.03 -3.98 -4.60
CA LEU A 5 -0.59 -2.76 -4.12
C LEU A 5 -0.02 -2.41 -2.74
N VAL A 6 0.53 -1.21 -2.60
CA VAL A 6 1.14 -0.74 -1.34
C VAL A 6 0.17 0.17 -0.60
N ASP A 7 -0.06 -0.12 0.67
CA ASP A 7 -0.93 0.63 1.56
C ASP A 7 -0.24 1.89 2.13
N THR A 8 -1.03 2.89 2.53
CA THR A 8 -0.57 4.17 3.08
C THR A 8 0.32 3.97 4.31
N ASN A 9 -0.07 3.10 5.23
CA ASN A 9 0.70 2.86 6.47
C ASN A 9 2.12 2.34 6.17
N VAL A 10 2.27 1.51 5.12
CA VAL A 10 3.57 1.00 4.71
C VAL A 10 4.44 2.14 4.19
N LEU A 11 3.89 2.98 3.30
CA LEU A 11 4.62 4.12 2.73
C LEU A 11 4.99 5.16 3.79
N MET A 12 4.13 5.38 4.79
CA MET A 12 4.39 6.28 5.90
C MET A 12 5.56 5.83 6.79
N ASN A 13 5.77 4.51 6.90
CA ASN A 13 6.79 3.94 7.77
C ASN A 13 8.07 3.53 7.03
N ASN A 14 7.98 3.24 5.73
CA ASN A 14 9.10 2.77 4.92
C ASN A 14 8.89 3.09 3.43
N PRO A 15 8.97 4.37 3.02
CA PRO A 15 8.75 4.76 1.63
C PRO A 15 9.80 4.15 0.68
N ASP A 16 11.03 3.88 1.18
CA ASP A 16 12.11 3.24 0.41
C ASP A 16 11.79 1.83 -0.09
N VAL A 17 10.70 1.22 0.37
CA VAL A 17 10.20 -0.02 -0.22
C VAL A 17 9.98 0.11 -1.73
N LEU A 18 9.62 1.31 -2.21
CA LEU A 18 9.36 1.60 -3.62
C LEU A 18 10.62 1.54 -4.49
N ASP A 19 11.82 1.52 -3.92
CA ASP A 19 13.06 1.47 -4.69
C ASP A 19 13.18 0.17 -5.49
N ASN A 20 12.65 -0.93 -4.97
CA ASN A 20 12.84 -2.27 -5.52
C ASN A 20 11.52 -3.04 -5.54
N GLY A 21 10.97 -3.32 -6.73
CA GLY A 21 9.80 -4.18 -6.88
C GLY A 21 8.84 -3.74 -7.98
N ASN A 22 7.74 -4.47 -8.13
CA ASN A 22 6.66 -4.16 -9.07
C ASN A 22 5.44 -3.69 -8.27
N TYR A 23 5.38 -2.38 -7.98
CA TYR A 23 4.39 -1.80 -7.08
C TYR A 23 3.29 -1.05 -7.81
N VAL A 24 2.10 -1.12 -7.22
CA VAL A 24 0.91 -0.40 -7.64
C VAL A 24 0.55 0.60 -6.56
N ILE A 25 0.33 1.85 -6.96
CA ILE A 25 -0.23 2.90 -6.11
C ILE A 25 -1.66 3.17 -6.55
N SER A 26 -2.60 3.01 -5.63
CA SER A 26 -4.01 3.29 -5.91
C SER A 26 -4.38 4.74 -5.64
N GLY A 27 -5.43 5.24 -6.30
CA GLY A 27 -6.01 6.56 -6.01
C GLY A 27 -6.44 6.72 -4.54
N PHE A 28 -6.81 5.62 -3.87
CA PHE A 28 -7.14 5.62 -2.43
C PHE A 28 -5.95 6.03 -1.57
N VAL A 29 -4.79 5.43 -1.84
CA VAL A 29 -3.54 5.66 -1.10
C VAL A 29 -3.05 7.09 -1.32
N ILE A 30 -3.11 7.59 -2.56
CA ILE A 30 -2.77 8.99 -2.87
C ILE A 30 -3.66 9.94 -2.09
N ARG A 31 -4.99 9.72 -2.10
CA ARG A 31 -5.94 10.56 -1.38
C ARG A 31 -5.71 10.55 0.13
N GLU A 32 -5.38 9.41 0.70
CA GLU A 32 -5.08 9.30 2.12
C GLU A 32 -3.79 10.05 2.47
N LEU A 33 -2.73 9.91 1.68
CA LEU A 33 -1.48 10.66 1.84
C LEU A 33 -1.71 12.18 1.73
N GLU A 34 -2.51 12.64 0.77
CA GLU A 34 -2.85 14.05 0.61
C GLU A 34 -3.59 14.61 1.84
N LYS A 35 -4.50 13.84 2.42
CA LYS A 35 -5.15 14.21 3.69
C LYS A 35 -4.14 14.25 4.85
N LEU A 36 -3.26 13.25 4.94
CA LEU A 36 -2.28 13.14 6.02
C LEU A 36 -1.23 14.26 5.97
N LYS A 37 -0.91 14.80 4.79
CA LYS A 37 -0.05 16.00 4.65
C LYS A 37 -0.60 17.20 5.42
N GLN A 38 -1.92 17.29 5.59
CA GLN A 38 -2.61 18.34 6.33
C GLN A 38 -2.83 18.02 7.82
N SER A 39 -2.27 16.91 8.33
CA SER A 39 -2.42 16.55 9.74
C SER A 39 -1.75 17.58 10.66
N GLU A 40 -2.42 17.95 11.75
CA GLU A 40 -1.84 18.75 12.84
C GLU A 40 -0.67 18.04 13.54
N ASN A 41 -0.58 16.71 13.41
CA ASN A 41 0.56 15.96 13.90
C ASN A 41 1.74 16.12 12.91
N ASN A 42 2.74 16.90 13.32
CA ASN A 42 3.93 17.20 12.53
C ASN A 42 4.65 15.95 12.00
N GLU A 43 4.75 14.89 12.81
CA GLU A 43 5.41 13.64 12.40
C GLU A 43 4.60 12.94 11.29
N ARG A 44 3.29 12.81 11.44
CA ARG A 44 2.41 12.22 10.42
C ARG A 44 2.46 13.05 9.13
N SER A 45 2.33 14.36 9.25
CA SER A 45 2.38 15.30 8.12
C SER A 45 3.71 15.21 7.38
N TYR A 46 4.84 15.10 8.09
CA TYR A 46 6.17 14.91 7.51
C TYR A 46 6.31 13.56 6.79
N LYS A 47 5.91 12.46 7.43
CA LYS A 47 5.93 11.12 6.81
C LYS A 47 5.10 11.05 5.54
N ALA A 48 3.94 11.71 5.52
CA ALA A 48 3.09 11.76 4.32
C ALA A 48 3.76 12.50 3.17
N ARG A 49 4.42 13.63 3.45
CA ARG A 49 5.23 14.35 2.44
C ARG A 49 6.38 13.51 1.91
N LEU A 50 7.09 12.78 2.78
CA LEU A 50 8.16 11.88 2.36
C LEU A 50 7.65 10.76 1.46
N ALA A 51 6.53 10.13 1.82
CA ALA A 51 5.89 9.09 1.03
C ALA A 51 5.49 9.60 -0.37
N VAL A 52 4.85 10.77 -0.46
CA VAL A 52 4.50 11.39 -1.75
C VAL A 52 5.73 11.69 -2.58
N ARG A 53 6.75 12.31 -1.99
CA ARG A 53 8.01 12.57 -2.69
C ARG A 53 8.63 11.29 -3.24
N LYS A 54 8.62 10.20 -2.47
CA LYS A 54 9.15 8.91 -2.91
C LYS A 54 8.32 8.31 -4.05
N ILE A 55 7.00 8.47 -4.04
CA ILE A 55 6.15 8.09 -5.18
C ILE A 55 6.57 8.86 -6.43
N GLU A 56 6.76 10.17 -6.33
CA GLU A 56 7.18 11.03 -7.46
C GLU A 56 8.56 10.65 -8.00
N GLU A 57 9.54 10.43 -7.13
CA GLU A 57 10.90 10.02 -7.49
C GLU A 57 10.96 8.66 -8.22
N ASN A 58 9.90 7.85 -8.09
CA ASN A 58 9.82 6.49 -8.63
C ASN A 58 8.67 6.34 -9.64
N ALA A 59 8.04 7.44 -10.07
CA ALA A 59 6.80 7.41 -10.84
C ALA A 59 6.92 6.66 -12.18
N ASP A 60 8.11 6.66 -12.79
CA ASP A 60 8.42 5.99 -14.06
C ASP A 60 8.37 4.44 -13.97
N LYS A 61 8.58 3.89 -12.76
CA LYS A 61 8.54 2.44 -12.52
C LYS A 61 7.32 1.98 -11.72
N LEU A 62 6.47 2.90 -11.27
CA LEU A 62 5.25 2.59 -10.55
C LEU A 62 4.07 2.48 -11.51
N GLU A 63 3.16 1.58 -11.18
CA GLU A 63 1.85 1.54 -11.81
C GLU A 63 0.83 2.30 -10.97
N PHE A 64 0.05 3.15 -11.63
CA PHE A 64 -1.01 3.91 -10.99
C PHE A 64 -2.37 3.36 -11.40
N VAL A 65 -3.17 2.98 -10.41
CA VAL A 65 -4.57 2.59 -10.63
C VAL A 65 -5.46 3.61 -9.92
N LEU A 66 -5.94 4.57 -10.70
CA LEU A 66 -6.79 5.66 -10.22
C LEU A 66 -8.28 5.31 -10.31
N GLU A 67 -8.61 4.31 -11.12
CA GLU A 67 -9.97 3.78 -11.19
C GLU A 67 -10.36 3.10 -9.89
N GLU A 68 -11.60 3.36 -9.51
CA GLU A 68 -12.08 3.21 -8.15
C GLU A 68 -13.19 2.15 -8.16
N PRO A 69 -12.90 0.87 -7.82
CA PRO A 69 -13.87 -0.20 -7.98
C PRO A 69 -15.10 0.03 -7.09
N LYS A 70 -16.24 -0.49 -7.54
CA LYS A 70 -17.43 -0.60 -6.69
C LYS A 70 -17.14 -1.58 -5.56
N ASN A 71 -17.71 -1.31 -4.39
CA ASN A 71 -17.54 -2.21 -3.27
C ASN A 71 -18.29 -3.54 -3.53
N GLU A 72 -17.59 -4.66 -3.47
CA GLU A 72 -18.17 -6.01 -3.59
C GLU A 72 -18.50 -6.65 -2.23
N PHE A 73 -18.08 -6.04 -1.11
CA PHE A 73 -18.28 -6.57 0.24
C PHE A 73 -19.38 -5.81 0.97
N SER A 74 -20.34 -6.53 1.55
CA SER A 74 -21.57 -5.98 2.12
C SER A 74 -21.44 -5.28 3.49
N ASP A 75 -20.25 -5.28 4.10
CA ASP A 75 -20.12 -5.02 5.53
C ASP A 75 -19.35 -3.72 5.87
N TYR A 76 -20.03 -2.89 6.69
CA TYR A 76 -19.64 -1.74 7.53
C TYR A 76 -19.10 -0.42 6.92
N ASP A 77 -19.68 0.69 7.40
CA ASP A 77 -19.48 2.09 6.95
C ASP A 77 -18.05 2.65 7.13
N ASN A 78 -17.29 2.19 8.13
CA ASN A 78 -15.88 2.59 8.31
C ASN A 78 -14.90 1.75 7.47
N ASP A 79 -15.36 0.61 6.94
CA ASP A 79 -14.56 -0.35 6.19
C ASP A 79 -14.64 -0.13 4.68
N TYR A 80 -15.30 0.93 4.22
CA TYR A 80 -15.60 1.17 2.82
C TYR A 80 -14.34 1.28 1.94
N ILE A 81 -13.28 1.94 2.42
CA ILE A 81 -12.03 2.07 1.65
C ILE A 81 -11.28 0.75 1.64
N ASP A 82 -11.14 0.10 2.80
CA ASP A 82 -10.51 -1.22 2.93
C ASP A 82 -11.14 -2.25 1.99
N ASN A 83 -12.47 -2.32 1.98
CA ASN A 83 -13.22 -3.25 1.13
C ASN A 83 -12.99 -2.96 -0.36
N ARG A 84 -12.82 -1.70 -0.74
CA ARG A 84 -12.50 -1.30 -2.13
C ARG A 84 -11.07 -1.61 -2.49
N ILE A 85 -10.12 -1.47 -1.57
CA ILE A 85 -8.73 -1.92 -1.75
C ILE A 85 -8.71 -3.44 -1.95
N LEU A 86 -9.45 -4.21 -1.16
CA LEU A 86 -9.56 -5.66 -1.32
C LEU A 86 -10.23 -6.04 -2.63
N THR A 87 -11.29 -5.32 -3.03
CA THR A 87 -11.96 -5.53 -4.30
C THR A 87 -11.00 -5.27 -5.46
N LEU A 88 -10.24 -4.18 -5.41
CA LEU A 88 -9.22 -3.86 -6.41
C LEU A 88 -8.18 -4.98 -6.53
N CYS A 89 -7.66 -5.44 -5.39
CA CYS A 89 -6.67 -6.52 -5.37
C CYS A 89 -7.23 -7.81 -5.96
N LYS A 90 -8.48 -8.16 -5.65
CA LYS A 90 -9.15 -9.35 -6.16
C LYS A 90 -9.39 -9.27 -7.67
N GLN A 91 -9.93 -8.16 -8.17
CA GLN A 91 -10.25 -7.98 -9.58
C GLN A 91 -9.00 -7.96 -10.47
N GLN A 92 -7.93 -7.33 -10.01
CA GLN A 92 -6.69 -7.15 -10.78
C GLN A 92 -5.63 -8.24 -10.50
N GLY A 93 -5.90 -9.15 -9.55
CA GLY A 93 -4.95 -10.18 -9.14
C GLY A 93 -3.70 -9.63 -8.42
N PHE A 94 -3.82 -8.47 -7.76
CA PHE A 94 -2.71 -7.88 -7.01
C PHE A 94 -2.51 -8.58 -5.67
N SER A 95 -1.24 -8.63 -5.24
CA SER A 95 -0.92 -8.80 -3.82
C SER A 95 -1.10 -7.47 -3.10
N LEU A 96 -1.47 -7.48 -1.82
CA LEU A 96 -1.54 -6.25 -1.01
C LEU A 96 -0.49 -6.28 0.11
N MET A 97 0.22 -5.17 0.25
CA MET A 97 1.21 -4.92 1.29
C MET A 97 0.63 -3.90 2.27
N THR A 98 0.28 -4.34 3.47
CA THR A 98 -0.32 -3.49 4.52
C THR A 98 0.30 -3.72 5.90
N GLY A 99 0.33 -2.66 6.71
CA GLY A 99 0.65 -2.71 8.13
C GLY A 99 -0.55 -3.10 9.02
N ASP A 100 -1.77 -2.86 8.56
CA ASP A 100 -2.99 -2.97 9.35
C ASP A 100 -3.40 -4.43 9.64
N LEU A 101 -3.79 -4.72 10.89
CA LEU A 101 -4.17 -6.08 11.30
C LEU A 101 -5.54 -6.49 10.76
N LEU A 102 -6.52 -5.58 10.79
CA LEU A 102 -7.88 -5.84 10.34
C LEU A 102 -7.89 -6.10 8.83
N LEU A 103 -7.22 -5.25 8.05
CA LEU A 103 -7.12 -5.41 6.60
C LEU A 103 -6.41 -6.72 6.21
N LYS A 104 -5.41 -7.15 6.99
CA LYS A 104 -4.79 -8.49 6.83
C LYS A 104 -5.77 -9.63 7.07
N MET A 105 -6.59 -9.55 8.12
CA MET A 105 -7.56 -10.61 8.43
C MET A 105 -8.65 -10.67 7.37
N LYS A 106 -9.15 -9.53 6.89
CA LYS A 106 -10.11 -9.47 5.78
C LYS A 106 -9.53 -10.04 4.49
N ALA A 107 -8.32 -9.63 4.12
CA ALA A 107 -7.64 -10.15 2.93
C ALA A 107 -7.50 -11.68 2.93
N ARG A 108 -7.18 -12.26 4.09
CA ARG A 108 -7.11 -13.71 4.28
C ARG A 108 -8.48 -14.37 4.13
N ALA A 109 -9.52 -13.79 4.70
CA ALA A 109 -10.89 -14.29 4.57
C ALA A 109 -11.37 -14.30 3.11
N VAL A 110 -10.92 -13.33 2.31
CA VAL A 110 -11.30 -13.16 0.89
C VAL A 110 -10.47 -14.04 -0.07
N GLY A 111 -9.45 -14.76 0.41
CA GLY A 111 -8.67 -15.69 -0.42
C GLY A 111 -7.66 -15.04 -1.37
N SER A 112 -7.34 -13.76 -1.15
CA SER A 112 -6.31 -13.08 -1.93
C SER A 112 -4.92 -13.63 -1.59
N LYS A 113 -4.08 -13.83 -2.61
CA LYS A 113 -2.68 -14.25 -2.50
C LYS A 113 -1.85 -13.10 -1.92
N LEU A 114 -2.16 -12.74 -0.68
CA LEU A 114 -1.65 -11.58 0.01
C LEU A 114 -0.20 -11.86 0.42
N LEU A 115 0.76 -11.31 -0.30
CA LEU A 115 2.16 -11.26 0.14
C LEU A 115 2.25 -10.39 1.39
N MET A 116 2.07 -11.03 2.55
CA MET A 116 2.32 -10.42 3.84
C MET A 116 3.83 -10.22 4.02
N LEU A 117 4.35 -9.02 3.82
CA LEU A 117 5.72 -8.73 4.24
C LEU A 117 5.76 -8.61 5.77
N LYS A 118 6.09 -9.72 6.44
CA LYS A 118 6.33 -9.77 7.89
C LYS A 118 7.76 -9.33 8.27
N LYS A 119 8.61 -8.93 7.31
CA LYS A 119 10.04 -8.68 7.55
C LYS A 119 10.63 -7.56 6.69
N MET A 120 10.54 -6.32 7.18
CA MET A 120 11.35 -5.21 6.66
C MET A 120 12.86 -5.38 6.96
N LYS A 121 13.22 -6.12 8.01
CA LYS A 121 14.64 -6.32 8.40
C LYS A 121 15.42 -7.33 7.55
N MET A 122 14.77 -8.13 6.69
CA MET A 122 15.44 -9.24 5.99
C MET A 122 15.82 -8.91 4.55
N ILE A 123 15.02 -8.07 3.86
CA ILE A 123 15.30 -7.69 2.46
C ILE A 123 16.61 -6.90 2.36
N ILE A 124 16.88 -6.00 3.32
CA ILE A 124 18.15 -5.26 3.39
C ILE A 124 19.33 -6.21 3.65
N LYS A 125 19.13 -7.26 4.46
CA LYS A 125 20.20 -8.21 4.83
C LYS A 125 20.52 -9.20 3.71
N ASP A 126 19.55 -9.51 2.84
CA ASP A 126 19.75 -10.37 1.68
C ASP A 126 20.30 -9.59 0.47
N MET A 127 19.94 -8.30 0.31
CA MET A 127 20.56 -7.42 -0.69
C MET A 127 22.02 -7.06 -0.37
N LEU A 128 22.37 -6.85 0.91
CA LEU A 128 23.75 -6.55 1.33
C LEU A 128 24.67 -7.78 1.40
N LYS A 129 24.16 -9.00 1.14
CA LYS A 129 24.95 -10.23 1.10
C LYS A 129 25.36 -10.65 -0.33
N SER A 130 24.94 -9.90 -1.34
CA SER A 130 25.29 -10.15 -2.75
C SER A 130 26.24 -9.09 -3.33
N ILE A 131 26.93 -8.34 -2.46
CA ILE A 131 28.10 -7.52 -2.75
C ILE A 131 29.22 -8.03 -1.84
#